data_AF-A0A4Y8KZV4-F1
#
_entry.id   AF-A0A4Y8KZV4-F1
#
_cell.length_a   1.000
_cell.length_b   1.000
_cell.length_c   1.000
_cell.angle_alpha   90.00
_cell.angle_beta   90.00
_cell.angle_gamma   90.00
#
_symmetry.space_group_name_H-M   'P 1'
#
loop_
_entity.id
_entity.type
_entity.pdbx_description
1 polymer ?
#
loop_
_entity_poly.entity_id
_entity_poly.type
_entity_poly.pdbx_seq_one_letter_code
_entity_poly.pdbx_strand_id
1 'polypeptide(L)'
;MKAIIYKTKEAQVRGEYEPTSIDRSKGKADMLLEACSGDSYTINTKGIDISGRGVKCQYSNGCYEITENKLKKLQTEYNIMTNF
;
A
#
# COMPACT_ATOMS: atom_id res chain seq x y z
N MET A 1 0.64 52.05 -6.60
CA MET A 1 0.73 50.62 -6.97
C MET A 1 -0.11 49.82 -6.00
N LYS A 2 -1.01 48.94 -6.46
CA LYS A 2 -1.79 48.03 -5.60
C LYS A 2 -1.13 46.65 -5.63
N ALA A 3 -0.75 46.12 -4.47
CA ALA A 3 -0.24 44.76 -4.35
C ALA A 3 -1.41 43.76 -4.41
N ILE A 4 -1.33 42.80 -5.30
CA ILE A 4 -2.27 41.68 -5.42
C ILE A 4 -1.65 40.51 -4.65
N ILE A 5 -2.28 40.12 -3.54
CA ILE A 5 -1.85 38.97 -2.74
C ILE A 5 -2.51 37.73 -3.33
N TYR A 6 -1.73 36.86 -3.96
CA TYR A 6 -2.20 35.55 -4.39
C TYR A 6 -2.18 34.60 -3.19
N LYS A 7 -3.36 34.20 -2.70
CA LYS A 7 -3.49 33.07 -1.76
C LYS A 7 -3.18 31.79 -2.52
N THR A 8 -1.98 31.24 -2.35
CA THR A 8 -1.52 30.06 -3.11
C THR A 8 -1.89 28.72 -2.49
N LYS A 9 -2.61 28.67 -1.37
CA LYS A 9 -3.25 27.46 -0.83
C LYS A 9 -4.26 27.83 0.25
N GLU A 10 -5.38 27.13 0.30
CA GLU A 10 -6.31 27.23 1.42
C GLU A 10 -5.62 26.76 2.71
N ALA A 11 -5.86 27.49 3.81
CA ALA A 11 -5.32 27.11 5.10
C ALA A 11 -6.07 25.87 5.61
N GLN A 12 -5.33 24.85 6.03
CA GLN A 12 -5.88 23.60 6.55
C GLN A 12 -6.77 23.86 7.77
N VAL A 13 -7.94 23.21 7.82
CA VAL A 13 -8.82 23.25 8.98
C VAL A 13 -8.11 22.56 10.15
N ARG A 14 -8.04 23.24 11.30
CA ARG A 14 -7.36 22.75 12.50
C ARG A 14 -7.97 21.40 12.92
N GLY A 15 -7.21 20.32 12.79
CA GLY A 15 -7.61 18.97 13.22
C GLY A 15 -7.78 17.95 12.09
N GLU A 16 -7.71 18.35 10.82
CA GLU A 16 -7.72 17.39 9.71
C GLU A 16 -6.34 16.77 9.51
N TYR A 17 -6.28 15.45 9.30
CA TYR A 17 -5.04 14.76 8.95
C TYR A 17 -4.68 15.07 7.49
N GLU A 18 -3.49 15.64 7.26
CA GLU A 18 -2.95 15.73 5.91
C GLU A 18 -2.19 14.44 5.58
N PRO A 19 -2.56 13.70 4.52
CA PRO A 19 -1.83 12.52 4.10
C PRO A 19 -0.36 12.84 3.83
N THR A 20 0.53 12.07 4.46
CA THR A 20 1.97 12.18 4.22
C THR A 20 2.32 11.75 2.80
N SER A 21 3.55 12.03 2.36
CA SER A 21 4.07 11.50 1.10
C SER A 21 4.08 9.96 1.09
N ILE A 22 4.25 9.33 2.25
CA ILE A 22 4.21 7.88 2.44
C ILE A 22 2.79 7.37 2.23
N ASP A 23 1.78 8.00 2.83
CA ASP A 23 0.38 7.60 2.65
C ASP A 23 -0.04 7.67 1.18
N ARG A 24 0.37 8.74 0.49
CA ARG A 24 0.12 8.91 -0.95
C ARG A 24 0.83 7.82 -1.77
N SER A 25 2.03 7.42 -1.38
CA SER A 25 2.77 6.35 -2.06
C SER A 25 2.13 4.98 -1.82
N LYS A 26 1.80 4.65 -0.57
CA LYS A 26 1.07 3.42 -0.20
C LYS A 26 -0.30 3.35 -0.89
N GLY A 27 -0.99 4.48 -1.06
CA GLY A 27 -2.23 4.56 -1.83
C GLY A 27 -2.06 4.13 -3.30
N LYS A 28 -0.92 4.47 -3.91
CA LYS A 28 -0.58 4.14 -5.31
C LYS A 28 0.03 2.74 -5.51
N ALA A 29 0.42 2.05 -4.44
CA ALA A 29 0.92 0.68 -4.53
C ALA A 29 -0.19 -0.26 -5.01
N ASP A 30 0.15 -1.26 -5.82
CA ASP A 30 -0.79 -2.29 -6.27
C ASP A 30 -1.13 -3.23 -5.12
N MET A 31 -0.13 -3.54 -4.28
CA MET A 31 -0.29 -4.41 -3.12
C MET A 31 0.52 -3.89 -1.93
N LEU A 32 0.14 -4.29 -0.73
CA LEU A 32 0.81 -3.88 0.51
C LEU A 32 1.28 -5.10 1.29
N LEU A 33 2.56 -5.13 1.66
CA LEU A 33 3.13 -6.14 2.54
C LEU A 33 2.79 -5.79 3.99
N GLU A 34 1.93 -6.59 4.62
CA GLU A 34 1.37 -6.34 5.94
C GLU A 34 2.20 -6.99 7.06
N ALA A 35 2.77 -8.16 6.80
CA ALA A 35 3.55 -8.88 7.81
C ALA A 35 4.60 -9.81 7.18
N CYS A 36 5.66 -10.04 7.96
CA CYS A 36 6.68 -11.06 7.69
C CYS A 36 6.67 -12.06 8.85
N SER A 37 6.45 -13.33 8.56
CA SER A 37 6.33 -14.40 9.55
C SER A 37 7.22 -15.58 9.15
N GLY A 38 8.52 -15.47 9.44
CA GLY A 38 9.53 -16.49 9.11
C GLY A 38 9.53 -16.81 7.61
N ASP A 39 8.92 -17.95 7.26
CA ASP A 39 8.88 -18.49 5.90
C ASP A 39 7.66 -18.01 5.06
N SER A 40 6.81 -17.15 5.62
CA SER A 40 5.68 -16.55 4.90
C SER A 40 5.54 -15.07 5.11
N TYR A 41 4.77 -14.48 4.20
CA TYR A 41 4.49 -13.06 4.11
C TYR A 41 2.99 -12.87 3.97
N THR A 42 2.44 -11.90 4.69
CA THR A 42 1.04 -11.50 4.53
C THR A 42 0.99 -10.28 3.62
N ILE A 43 0.22 -10.37 2.54
CA ILE A 43 0.07 -9.31 1.55
C ILE A 43 -1.40 -8.93 1.38
N ASN A 44 -1.71 -7.65 1.44
CA ASN A 44 -2.99 -7.10 1.02
C ASN A 44 -2.95 -6.81 -0.48
N THR A 45 -3.80 -7.50 -1.24
CA THR A 45 -3.82 -7.44 -2.70
C THR A 45 -4.66 -6.30 -3.27
N LYS A 46 -5.32 -5.51 -2.40
CA LYS A 46 -6.26 -4.45 -2.79
C LYS A 46 -7.33 -4.91 -3.79
N GLY A 47 -7.75 -6.17 -3.69
CA GLY A 47 -8.80 -6.77 -4.53
C GLY A 47 -8.29 -7.52 -5.77
N ILE A 48 -6.97 -7.67 -5.93
CA ILE A 48 -6.40 -8.55 -6.98
C ILE A 48 -6.39 -9.99 -6.48
N ASP A 49 -7.15 -10.86 -7.12
CA ASP A 49 -7.14 -12.28 -6.76
C ASP A 49 -5.83 -12.95 -7.18
N ILE A 50 -5.14 -13.53 -6.20
CA ILE A 50 -3.93 -14.30 -6.42
C ILE A 50 -4.16 -15.77 -6.07
N SER A 51 -3.70 -16.65 -6.96
CA SER A 51 -3.85 -18.09 -6.78
C SER A 51 -2.58 -18.85 -7.21
N GLY A 52 -2.61 -20.16 -6.98
CA GLY A 52 -1.55 -21.09 -7.39
C GLY A 52 -0.47 -21.34 -6.35
N ARG A 53 0.62 -21.98 -6.79
CA ARG A 53 1.70 -22.44 -5.91
C ARG A 53 2.34 -21.28 -5.14
N GLY A 54 2.44 -21.44 -3.83
CA GLY A 54 3.03 -20.46 -2.93
C GLY A 54 2.02 -19.52 -2.29
N VAL A 55 0.71 -19.64 -2.59
CA VAL A 55 -0.35 -19.12 -1.72
C VAL A 55 -0.65 -20.17 -0.66
N LYS A 56 -0.50 -19.81 0.63
CA LYS A 56 -0.75 -20.69 1.78
C LYS A 56 -2.18 -20.54 2.28
N CYS A 57 -2.64 -19.30 2.43
CA CYS A 57 -3.95 -18.98 2.98
C CYS A 57 -4.50 -17.72 2.33
N GLN A 58 -5.83 -17.63 2.21
CA GLN A 58 -6.55 -16.42 1.87
C GLN A 58 -7.39 -16.02 3.08
N TYR A 59 -7.24 -14.77 3.50
CA TYR A 59 -8.03 -14.18 4.58
C TYR A 59 -9.24 -13.42 4.00
N SER A 60 -10.30 -13.31 4.79
CA SER A 60 -11.56 -12.66 4.38
C SER A 60 -11.43 -11.15 4.14
N ASN A 61 -10.33 -10.52 4.56
CA ASN A 61 -10.07 -9.09 4.42
C ASN A 61 -9.29 -8.74 3.14
N GLY A 62 -9.15 -9.68 2.19
CA GLY A 62 -8.36 -9.46 0.97
C GLY A 62 -6.86 -9.62 1.14
N CYS A 63 -6.42 -10.04 2.34
CA CYS A 63 -5.05 -10.44 2.57
C CYS A 63 -4.81 -11.90 2.20
N TYR A 64 -3.59 -12.20 1.80
CA TYR A 64 -3.14 -13.54 1.48
C TYR A 64 -1.83 -13.82 2.23
N GLU A 65 -1.71 -15.03 2.75
CA GLU A 65 -0.43 -15.54 3.23
C GLU A 65 0.28 -16.24 2.06
N ILE A 66 1.49 -15.80 1.73
CA ILE A 66 2.27 -16.30 0.60
C ILE A 66 3.69 -16.67 1.01
N THR A 67 4.33 -17.53 0.23
CA THR A 67 5.75 -17.87 0.39
C THR A 67 6.65 -16.79 -0.20
N GLU A 68 7.91 -16.75 0.23
CA GLU A 68 8.92 -15.83 -0.32
C GLU A 68 9.04 -15.92 -1.84
N ASN A 69 9.00 -17.15 -2.40
CA ASN A 69 9.08 -17.36 -3.84
C ASN A 69 7.89 -16.76 -4.59
N LYS A 70 6.69 -16.79 -4.02
CA LYS A 70 5.52 -16.15 -4.61
C LYS A 70 5.63 -14.63 -4.49
N LEU A 71 6.10 -14.11 -3.35
CA LEU A 71 6.35 -12.68 -3.16
C LEU A 71 7.35 -12.15 -4.20
N LYS A 72 8.49 -12.81 -4.39
CA LYS A 72 9.50 -12.43 -5.39
C LYS A 72 8.93 -12.36 -6.81
N LYS A 73 8.03 -13.30 -7.17
CA LYS A 73 7.33 -13.24 -8.46
C LYS A 73 6.38 -12.06 -8.55
N LEU A 74 5.56 -11.83 -7.52
CA LEU A 74 4.64 -10.70 -7.51
C LEU A 74 5.38 -9.35 -7.57
N GLN A 75 6.56 -9.24 -6.96
CA GLN A 75 7.42 -8.05 -7.06
C GLN A 75 7.94 -7.75 -8.48
N THR A 76 7.91 -8.73 -9.39
CA THR A 76 8.27 -8.50 -10.81
C THR A 76 7.12 -7.94 -11.64
N GLU A 77 5.87 -8.13 -11.17
CA GLU A 77 4.66 -7.78 -11.91
C GLU A 77 3.91 -6.60 -11.31
N TYR A 78 4.03 -6.39 -9.99
CA TYR A 78 3.27 -5.43 -9.20
C TYR A 78 4.17 -4.53 -8.36
N ASN A 79 3.75 -3.29 -8.18
CA ASN A 79 4.36 -2.36 -7.24
C ASN A 79 3.90 -2.69 -5.81
N ILE A 80 4.75 -3.39 -5.07
CA ILE A 80 4.48 -3.81 -3.69
C ILE A 80 5.23 -2.90 -2.72
N MET A 81 4.50 -2.30 -1.77
CA MET A 81 5.09 -1.49 -0.70
C MET A 81 4.88 -2.12 0.68
N THR A 82 5.78 -1.86 1.62
CA THR A 82 5.60 -2.27 3.02
C THR A 82 4.60 -1.37 3.74
N ASN A 83 3.72 -1.97 4.54
CA ASN A 83 2.70 -1.21 5.30
C ASN A 83 3.09 -0.88 6.75
N PHE A 84 4.04 -1.61 7.32
CA PHE A 84 4.56 -1.38 8.67
C PHE A 84 5.74 -0.41 8.70
#